data_AF-A0A1A8AXH4-F1
#
_entry.id   AF-A0A1A8AXH4-F1
#
_cell.length_a   1.000
_cell.length_b   1.000
_cell.length_c   1.000
_cell.angle_alpha   90.00
_cell.angle_beta   90.00
_cell.angle_gamma   90.00
#
_symmetry.space_group_name_H-M   'P 1'
#
loop_
_entity.id
_entity.type
_entity.pdbx_description
1 polymer ?
#
loop_
_entity_poly.entity_id
_entity_poly.type
_entity_poly.pdbx_seq_one_letter_code
_entity_poly.pdbx_strand_id
1 'polypeptide(L)'
;MPRVSAVVSRSLFPASVIKGGAAASHNVCTVSAARNLLEVFVDGKPVMVEPGTTVLQACEKAGMQIPRFCYHERLSVAGNCRMCPVEIEKVPKPVAACAMPVMRGWNILTNSDKTRKAREGGECDLQDQSMQFGSDRSRFTEGKRAVEDKNIGPLIKTIMTRCIQCTRCVRFACEFAGVEDLGTTGRGNDLQIGTYVEKMFMSELSGNVIDICPRQRLTQPLVKNESGQLVPTSWEDALTRVAGTLQGAKGSSVAAVVGGLVDAEALVSLKDLLNRLNCDNLCTEEKFPTTGAGSDLRSNHLLNTGIAGIVEADVLLLVGTNPRYEAPLFNARIRKSWQHSELHVALVGKEVELSYTYDHLGDSAKVLQQIASGVHPFTDVFAAAKRPVVVVGSSCLQSEDGAVIMAAASTIAQHARVSSGAMEIWKVFNVLHRAASQVAALDLGYKPGVETIRKNPPNVLFLLGADDGCITRPDLPDSLSRSPWRCGRIHGRHNTPWSCIYRKMCCWPGRTGGSLEPYLSLLE
;
A
#
# COMPACT_ATOMS: atom_id res chain seq x y z
N MET A 1 -1.27 14.85 61.92
CA MET A 1 -2.29 14.79 62.99
C MET A 1 -3.52 14.03 62.47
N PRO A 2 -4.29 13.32 63.31
CA PRO A 2 -5.26 12.30 62.86
C PRO A 2 -6.73 12.75 62.77
N ARG A 3 -7.55 11.81 62.29
CA ARG A 3 -9.01 11.86 61.99
C ARG A 3 -9.93 12.12 63.20
N VAL A 4 -11.12 12.68 62.91
CA VAL A 4 -12.40 12.46 63.63
C VAL A 4 -13.55 12.44 62.59
N SER A 5 -14.78 12.01 62.90
CA SER A 5 -15.27 10.65 62.60
C SER A 5 -16.81 10.53 62.74
N ALA A 6 -17.52 10.08 61.70
CA ALA A 6 -18.93 9.65 61.77
C ALA A 6 -19.18 8.49 60.76
N VAL A 7 -19.75 7.29 61.02
CA VAL A 7 -20.79 6.75 61.96
C VAL A 7 -22.19 6.71 61.33
N VAL A 8 -22.99 5.61 61.32
CA VAL A 8 -22.78 4.13 61.46
C VAL A 8 -24.04 3.38 60.99
N SER A 9 -23.89 2.21 60.34
CA SER A 9 -24.79 1.03 60.37
C SER A 9 -24.04 -0.15 59.69
N ARG A 10 -23.82 -1.36 60.21
CA ARG A 10 -24.57 -2.32 61.07
C ARG A 10 -25.92 -2.73 60.44
N SER A 11 -26.24 -4.00 60.18
CA SER A 11 -25.53 -5.31 60.37
C SER A 11 -26.11 -6.35 59.38
N LEU A 12 -25.64 -7.61 59.22
CA LEU A 12 -24.64 -8.48 59.89
C LEU A 12 -24.13 -9.55 58.87
N PHE A 13 -23.31 -10.52 59.31
CA PHE A 13 -22.96 -11.77 58.59
C PHE A 13 -23.57 -13.00 59.30
N PRO A 14 -23.77 -14.13 58.59
CA PRO A 14 -22.76 -15.19 58.65
C PRO A 14 -22.30 -15.67 57.26
N ALA A 15 -21.21 -16.44 57.20
CA ALA A 15 -20.62 -16.96 55.96
C ALA A 15 -20.92 -18.46 55.75
N SER A 16 -21.09 -18.88 54.49
CA SER A 16 -21.18 -20.30 54.11
C SER A 16 -20.51 -20.61 52.75
N VAL A 17 -19.43 -21.39 52.85
CA VAL A 17 -18.84 -22.38 51.92
C VAL A 17 -19.12 -22.27 50.41
N ILE A 18 -18.02 -22.27 49.65
CA ILE A 18 -17.93 -22.31 48.17
C ILE A 18 -18.65 -23.53 47.56
N LYS A 19 -19.44 -23.28 46.50
CA LYS A 19 -19.58 -24.21 45.36
C LYS A 19 -19.46 -23.43 44.06
N GLY A 20 -18.55 -23.85 43.18
CA GLY A 20 -18.34 -23.22 41.87
C GLY A 20 -19.43 -23.62 40.89
N GLY A 21 -20.21 -22.64 40.40
CA GLY A 21 -21.08 -22.79 39.24
C GLY A 21 -20.42 -22.18 38.01
N ALA A 22 -20.08 -23.00 37.01
CA ALA A 22 -19.53 -22.51 35.76
C ALA A 22 -20.64 -21.84 34.93
N ALA A 23 -20.66 -20.50 34.89
CA ALA A 23 -21.55 -19.75 34.02
C ALA A 23 -21.14 -19.97 32.55
N ALA A 24 -21.97 -20.67 31.79
CA ALA A 24 -21.69 -21.01 30.40
C ALA A 24 -21.79 -19.77 29.49
N SER A 25 -20.65 -19.19 29.13
CA SER A 25 -20.59 -18.17 28.08
C SER A 25 -20.87 -18.79 26.70
N HIS A 26 -21.74 -18.16 25.92
CA HIS A 26 -22.20 -18.67 24.63
C HIS A 26 -21.11 -18.58 23.54
N ASN A 27 -20.17 -19.53 23.51
CA ASN A 27 -19.26 -19.76 22.38
C ASN A 27 -19.96 -20.40 21.16
N VAL A 28 -21.11 -19.83 20.75
CA VAL A 28 -21.94 -20.32 19.64
C VAL A 28 -21.50 -19.67 18.32
N CYS A 29 -20.24 -19.90 17.93
CA CYS A 29 -19.76 -19.61 16.57
C CYS A 29 -18.50 -20.42 16.20
N THR A 30 -17.52 -20.52 17.11
CA THR A 30 -16.22 -21.20 16.86
C THR A 30 -16.33 -22.70 16.63
N VAL A 31 -17.37 -23.36 17.16
CA VAL A 31 -17.55 -24.82 17.09
C VAL A 31 -17.98 -25.32 15.70
N SER A 32 -18.48 -24.44 14.82
CA SER A 32 -18.95 -24.83 13.49
C SER A 32 -17.80 -25.19 12.53
N ALA A 33 -16.82 -24.28 12.40
CA ALA A 33 -15.72 -24.42 11.43
C ALA A 33 -14.84 -25.67 11.70
N ALA A 34 -14.65 -26.03 12.96
CA ALA A 34 -13.79 -27.15 13.36
C ALA A 34 -14.31 -28.53 12.93
N ARG A 35 -15.60 -28.69 12.63
CA ARG A 35 -16.23 -30.00 12.41
C ARG A 35 -15.98 -30.62 11.03
N ASN A 36 -15.58 -29.82 10.04
CA ASN A 36 -15.44 -30.27 8.65
C ASN A 36 -14.00 -30.46 8.18
N LEU A 37 -13.02 -30.43 9.09
CA LEU A 37 -11.60 -30.65 8.75
C LEU A 37 -11.37 -32.05 8.15
N LEU A 38 -10.66 -32.08 7.04
CA LEU A 38 -10.18 -33.30 6.38
C LEU A 38 -8.84 -33.72 7.01
N GLU A 39 -8.73 -35.00 7.34
CA GLU A 39 -7.48 -35.61 7.75
C GLU A 39 -6.74 -36.13 6.52
N VAL A 40 -5.48 -35.74 6.36
CA VAL A 40 -4.58 -36.17 5.28
C VAL A 40 -3.21 -36.51 5.86
N PHE A 41 -2.44 -37.34 5.18
CA PHE A 41 -1.08 -37.70 5.59
C PHE A 41 -0.08 -37.12 4.58
N VAL A 42 0.98 -36.48 5.09
CA VAL A 42 2.11 -35.96 4.29
C VAL A 42 3.37 -36.66 4.77
N ASP A 43 3.92 -37.54 3.92
CA ASP A 43 5.02 -38.46 4.25
C ASP A 43 4.77 -39.20 5.59
N GLY A 44 3.53 -39.67 5.79
CA GLY A 44 3.07 -40.37 7.01
C GLY A 44 2.67 -39.46 8.19
N LYS A 45 2.94 -38.15 8.16
CA LYS A 45 2.51 -37.22 9.21
C LYS A 45 1.04 -36.82 9.02
N PRO A 46 0.15 -36.99 10.01
CA PRO A 46 -1.23 -36.52 9.92
C PRO A 46 -1.29 -34.99 9.96
N VAL A 47 -2.11 -34.40 9.10
CA VAL A 47 -2.36 -32.96 8.99
C VAL A 47 -3.86 -32.73 8.82
N MET A 48 -4.40 -31.77 9.57
CA MET A 48 -5.82 -31.37 9.48
C MET A 48 -5.95 -30.15 8.59
N VAL A 49 -6.75 -30.25 7.53
CA VAL A 49 -6.88 -29.24 6.48
C VAL A 49 -8.34 -28.96 6.11
N GLU A 50 -8.61 -27.77 5.59
CA GLU A 50 -9.97 -27.36 5.22
C GLU A 50 -10.40 -27.99 3.88
N PRO A 51 -11.68 -28.34 3.69
CA PRO A 51 -12.20 -28.78 2.39
C PRO A 51 -11.87 -27.78 1.27
N GLY A 52 -11.37 -28.28 0.14
CA GLY A 52 -10.91 -27.44 -0.98
C GLY A 52 -9.45 -26.98 -0.90
N THR A 53 -8.74 -27.21 0.22
CA THR A 53 -7.29 -26.99 0.30
C THR A 53 -6.57 -27.81 -0.78
N THR A 54 -5.62 -27.20 -1.50
CA THR A 54 -4.80 -27.94 -2.49
C THR A 54 -3.78 -28.83 -1.80
N VAL A 55 -3.36 -29.91 -2.48
CA VAL A 55 -2.30 -30.81 -2.01
C VAL A 55 -1.00 -30.04 -1.69
N LEU A 56 -0.70 -28.96 -2.44
CA LEU A 56 0.44 -28.09 -2.18
C LEU A 56 0.31 -27.36 -0.84
N GLN A 57 -0.82 -26.69 -0.59
CA GLN A 57 -1.08 -25.97 0.66
C GLN A 57 -1.16 -26.91 1.88
N ALA A 58 -1.61 -28.16 1.68
CA ALA A 58 -1.59 -29.18 2.73
C ALA A 58 -0.15 -29.59 3.10
N CYS A 59 0.77 -29.67 2.12
CA CYS A 59 2.19 -29.91 2.39
C CYS A 59 2.87 -28.70 3.04
N GLU A 60 2.51 -27.47 2.65
CA GLU A 60 3.00 -26.24 3.31
C GLU A 60 2.54 -26.19 4.78
N LYS A 61 1.28 -26.56 5.09
CA LYS A 61 0.80 -26.77 6.47
C LYS A 61 1.54 -27.89 7.23
N ALA A 62 2.17 -28.83 6.53
CA ALA A 62 3.04 -29.87 7.09
C ALA A 62 4.50 -29.42 7.29
N GLY A 63 4.85 -28.20 6.89
CA GLY A 63 6.22 -27.68 6.86
C GLY A 63 7.06 -28.16 5.67
N MET A 64 6.45 -28.72 4.62
CA MET A 64 7.14 -29.24 3.43
C MET A 64 6.81 -28.43 2.17
N GLN A 65 7.80 -27.67 1.67
CA GLN A 65 7.65 -26.79 0.51
C GLN A 65 7.85 -27.57 -0.80
N ILE A 66 6.77 -27.77 -1.56
CA ILE A 66 6.83 -28.41 -2.90
C ILE A 66 7.35 -27.39 -3.94
N PRO A 67 8.32 -27.76 -4.81
CA PRO A 67 8.86 -26.86 -5.84
C PRO A 67 7.77 -26.41 -6.83
N ARG A 68 7.81 -25.13 -7.21
CA ARG A 68 6.73 -24.46 -7.97
C ARG A 68 7.24 -23.31 -8.84
N PHE A 69 6.83 -23.27 -10.12
CA PHE A 69 7.06 -22.13 -11.02
C PHE A 69 5.78 -21.35 -11.38
N CYS A 70 4.74 -22.03 -11.90
CA CYS A 70 3.52 -21.33 -12.35
C CYS A 70 2.49 -21.05 -11.23
N TYR A 71 2.58 -21.72 -10.08
CA TYR A 71 1.72 -21.43 -8.93
C TYR A 71 2.26 -20.21 -8.16
N HIS A 72 1.35 -19.38 -7.68
CA HIS A 72 1.62 -18.27 -6.79
C HIS A 72 0.34 -18.02 -5.98
N GLU A 73 0.45 -17.93 -4.65
CA GLU A 73 -0.68 -17.95 -3.70
C GLU A 73 -1.73 -16.83 -3.91
N ARG A 74 -1.37 -15.78 -4.65
CA ARG A 74 -2.24 -14.62 -4.94
C ARG A 74 -2.78 -14.56 -6.37
N LEU A 75 -2.51 -15.57 -7.21
CA LEU A 75 -2.97 -15.65 -8.61
C LEU A 75 -3.78 -16.93 -8.85
N SER A 76 -4.50 -17.00 -9.97
CA SER A 76 -5.23 -18.21 -10.38
C SER A 76 -4.32 -19.43 -10.59
N VAL A 77 -4.87 -20.63 -10.41
CA VAL A 77 -4.15 -21.91 -10.56
C VAL A 77 -4.05 -22.31 -12.04
N ALA A 78 -2.86 -22.20 -12.63
CA ALA A 78 -2.66 -22.54 -14.04
C ALA A 78 -2.29 -24.02 -14.31
N GLY A 79 -1.50 -24.68 -13.45
CA GLY A 79 -1.03 -26.06 -13.67
C GLY A 79 -0.02 -26.29 -14.83
N ASN A 80 0.33 -25.24 -15.59
CA ASN A 80 1.16 -25.33 -16.81
C ASN A 80 2.56 -25.94 -16.61
N CYS A 81 3.30 -25.56 -15.56
CA CYS A 81 4.73 -25.87 -15.46
C CYS A 81 5.09 -27.31 -15.04
N ARG A 82 4.13 -28.05 -14.45
CA ARG A 82 4.29 -29.44 -13.99
C ARG A 82 5.52 -29.74 -13.11
N MET A 83 6.11 -28.75 -12.43
CA MET A 83 7.21 -28.91 -11.44
C MET A 83 6.76 -29.35 -10.03
N CYS A 84 5.45 -29.28 -9.75
CA CYS A 84 4.87 -29.67 -8.46
C CYS A 84 4.18 -31.07 -8.44
N PRO A 85 4.64 -32.11 -9.18
CA PRO A 85 4.01 -33.41 -9.07
C PRO A 85 4.35 -34.04 -7.72
N VAL A 86 3.39 -34.82 -7.20
CA VAL A 86 3.56 -35.71 -6.06
C VAL A 86 2.87 -37.03 -6.34
N GLU A 87 3.45 -38.10 -5.82
CA GLU A 87 2.76 -39.37 -5.69
C GLU A 87 1.75 -39.31 -4.55
N ILE A 88 0.57 -39.88 -4.78
CA ILE A 88 -0.43 -40.12 -3.74
C ILE A 88 -0.70 -41.62 -3.74
N GLU A 89 -0.76 -42.20 -2.55
CA GLU A 89 -0.99 -43.63 -2.38
C GLU A 89 -2.27 -44.08 -3.11
N LYS A 90 -2.22 -45.24 -3.79
CA LYS A 90 -3.27 -45.79 -4.67
C LYS A 90 -3.58 -44.98 -5.94
N VAL A 91 -2.91 -43.85 -6.22
CA VAL A 91 -3.04 -43.11 -7.49
C VAL A 91 -1.92 -43.52 -8.47
N PRO A 92 -2.24 -44.01 -9.70
CA PRO A 92 -1.24 -44.62 -10.59
C PRO A 92 -0.31 -43.62 -11.33
N LYS A 93 -0.60 -42.32 -11.26
CA LYS A 93 0.19 -41.25 -11.90
C LYS A 93 0.40 -40.10 -10.92
N PRO A 94 1.60 -39.48 -10.85
CA PRO A 94 1.82 -38.30 -10.01
C PRO A 94 0.86 -37.15 -10.37
N VAL A 95 0.27 -36.52 -9.36
CA VAL A 95 -0.72 -35.43 -9.52
C VAL A 95 -0.07 -34.08 -9.29
N ALA A 96 -0.52 -33.04 -10.00
CA ALA A 96 -0.02 -31.68 -9.82
C ALA A 96 -0.54 -31.10 -8.50
N ALA A 97 0.32 -30.99 -7.48
CA ALA A 97 -0.05 -30.61 -6.13
C ALA A 97 -0.74 -29.24 -6.05
N CYS A 98 -0.38 -28.32 -6.97
CA CYS A 98 -0.91 -26.95 -6.98
C CYS A 98 -2.37 -26.83 -7.44
N ALA A 99 -2.95 -27.89 -8.01
CA ALA A 99 -4.29 -27.88 -8.61
C ALA A 99 -5.20 -29.00 -8.12
N MET A 100 -4.64 -30.09 -7.60
CA MET A 100 -5.44 -31.17 -7.00
C MET A 100 -5.92 -30.76 -5.60
N PRO A 101 -7.24 -30.69 -5.33
CA PRO A 101 -7.74 -30.57 -3.96
C PRO A 101 -7.51 -31.89 -3.20
N VAL A 102 -7.31 -31.81 -1.89
CA VAL A 102 -7.14 -33.01 -1.06
C VAL A 102 -8.45 -33.77 -0.83
N MET A 103 -8.35 -35.08 -0.58
CA MET A 103 -9.45 -35.91 -0.08
C MET A 103 -9.07 -36.56 1.25
N ARG A 104 -10.08 -36.89 2.09
CA ARG A 104 -9.86 -37.53 3.40
C ARG A 104 -9.13 -38.87 3.25
N GLY A 105 -8.11 -39.10 4.09
CA GLY A 105 -7.35 -40.35 4.12
C GLY A 105 -6.35 -40.52 2.97
N TRP A 106 -6.09 -39.47 2.19
CA TRP A 106 -4.97 -39.47 1.24
C TRP A 106 -3.62 -39.41 1.94
N ASN A 107 -2.67 -40.21 1.43
CA ASN A 107 -1.27 -40.22 1.85
C ASN A 107 -0.41 -39.69 0.70
N ILE A 108 0.14 -38.50 0.90
CA ILE A 108 0.91 -37.73 -0.08
C ILE A 108 2.40 -37.99 0.18
N LEU A 109 3.10 -38.53 -0.81
CA LEU A 109 4.52 -38.89 -0.70
C LEU A 109 5.36 -37.84 -1.44
N THR A 110 5.94 -36.89 -0.70
CA THR A 110 6.64 -35.74 -1.30
C THR A 110 8.06 -36.07 -1.77
N ASN A 111 8.62 -37.20 -1.32
CA ASN A 111 9.98 -37.65 -1.62
C ASN A 111 10.06 -39.10 -2.14
N SER A 112 9.00 -39.61 -2.79
CA SER A 112 9.04 -40.94 -3.44
C SER A 112 9.91 -40.94 -4.71
N ASP A 113 10.38 -42.11 -5.14
CA ASP A 113 11.15 -42.24 -6.39
C ASP A 113 10.41 -41.76 -7.64
N LYS A 114 9.09 -41.96 -7.71
CA LYS A 114 8.27 -41.43 -8.83
C LYS A 114 8.16 -39.91 -8.74
N THR A 115 8.07 -39.36 -7.53
CA THR A 115 7.99 -37.92 -7.28
C THR A 115 9.30 -37.22 -7.61
N ARG A 116 10.45 -37.80 -7.21
CA ARG A 116 11.79 -37.31 -7.55
C ARG A 116 12.02 -37.30 -9.06
N LYS A 117 11.78 -38.44 -9.74
CA LYS A 117 11.90 -38.54 -11.22
C LYS A 117 10.99 -37.60 -12.00
N ALA A 118 9.89 -37.15 -11.39
CA ALA A 118 8.95 -36.21 -11.99
C ALA A 118 9.32 -34.72 -11.77
N ARG A 119 10.41 -34.40 -11.05
CA ARG A 119 10.86 -33.03 -10.73
C ARG A 119 12.15 -32.60 -11.43
N GLU A 120 12.64 -33.39 -12.39
CA GLU A 120 13.93 -33.16 -13.07
C GLU A 120 13.88 -32.00 -14.12
N GLY A 121 13.63 -30.74 -13.71
CA GLY A 121 14.01 -29.50 -14.46
C GLY A 121 13.07 -28.26 -14.47
N GLY A 122 13.64 -27.04 -14.66
CA GLY A 122 12.94 -25.79 -15.13
C GLY A 122 13.51 -24.41 -14.71
N GLU A 123 14.32 -23.74 -15.55
CA GLU A 123 15.18 -22.52 -15.23
C GLU A 123 14.38 -21.21 -15.05
N CYS A 124 14.65 -20.29 -14.09
CA CYS A 124 15.80 -20.04 -13.22
C CYS A 124 15.41 -19.82 -11.73
N ASP A 125 14.28 -20.39 -11.28
CA ASP A 125 14.23 -20.98 -9.93
C ASP A 125 14.93 -22.38 -9.94
N LEU A 126 15.28 -22.93 -11.12
CA LEU A 126 16.10 -24.16 -11.28
C LEU A 126 17.44 -24.08 -10.57
N GLN A 127 18.12 -22.94 -10.57
CA GLN A 127 19.51 -22.92 -10.09
C GLN A 127 19.58 -23.40 -8.63
N ASP A 128 18.59 -23.04 -7.80
CA ASP A 128 18.39 -23.65 -6.49
C ASP A 128 17.65 -24.99 -6.58
N GLN A 129 16.49 -25.05 -7.24
CA GLN A 129 15.62 -26.25 -7.24
C GLN A 129 16.20 -27.48 -7.97
N SER A 130 17.24 -27.34 -8.78
CA SER A 130 17.91 -28.42 -9.52
C SER A 130 19.24 -28.82 -8.90
N MET A 131 19.91 -27.90 -8.21
CA MET A 131 20.96 -28.27 -7.26
C MET A 131 20.35 -29.06 -6.08
N GLN A 132 19.06 -28.87 -5.79
CA GLN A 132 18.30 -29.60 -4.77
C GLN A 132 17.57 -30.86 -5.28
N PHE A 133 16.92 -30.82 -6.46
CA PHE A 133 16.02 -31.91 -6.93
C PHE A 133 16.26 -32.39 -8.38
N GLY A 134 17.22 -31.80 -9.12
CA GLY A 134 17.44 -32.11 -10.53
C GLY A 134 18.60 -33.09 -10.76
N SER A 135 18.84 -33.41 -12.04
CA SER A 135 19.96 -34.27 -12.47
C SER A 135 21.25 -33.47 -12.65
N ASP A 136 22.40 -34.07 -12.32
CA ASP A 136 23.73 -33.46 -12.46
C ASP A 136 24.14 -33.16 -13.91
N ARG A 137 23.52 -33.83 -14.88
CA ARG A 137 23.85 -33.79 -16.31
C ARG A 137 22.62 -33.51 -17.18
N SER A 138 22.82 -32.70 -18.22
CA SER A 138 21.87 -32.60 -19.33
C SER A 138 21.96 -33.84 -20.22
N ARG A 139 20.81 -34.33 -20.68
CA ARG A 139 20.70 -35.32 -21.78
C ARG A 139 20.36 -34.68 -23.13
N PHE A 140 20.07 -33.38 -23.16
CA PHE A 140 19.70 -32.65 -24.37
C PHE A 140 20.93 -32.00 -24.99
N THR A 141 21.28 -32.46 -26.21
CA THR A 141 22.47 -32.04 -26.99
C THR A 141 22.11 -31.32 -28.30
N GLU A 142 20.82 -31.24 -28.65
CA GLU A 142 20.35 -30.59 -29.87
C GLU A 142 20.34 -29.05 -29.77
N GLY A 143 20.08 -28.38 -30.89
CA GLY A 143 19.92 -26.93 -30.94
C GLY A 143 18.75 -26.46 -30.08
N LYS A 144 19.03 -25.66 -29.04
CA LYS A 144 17.99 -24.99 -28.24
C LYS A 144 17.30 -23.91 -29.10
N ARG A 145 15.97 -23.81 -29.00
CA ARG A 145 15.22 -22.68 -29.59
C ARG A 145 15.73 -21.34 -29.03
N ALA A 146 15.77 -20.33 -29.89
CA ALA A 146 15.85 -18.92 -29.50
C ALA A 146 14.52 -18.23 -29.83
N VAL A 147 14.20 -17.16 -29.11
CA VAL A 147 13.02 -16.33 -29.30
C VAL A 147 13.46 -14.87 -29.25
N GLU A 148 12.99 -14.07 -30.20
CA GLU A 148 13.29 -12.64 -30.31
C GLU A 148 12.80 -11.86 -29.08
N ASP A 149 13.61 -10.88 -28.65
CA ASP A 149 13.35 -10.11 -27.45
C ASP A 149 12.34 -8.99 -27.72
N LYS A 150 11.15 -9.11 -27.14
CA LYS A 150 10.03 -8.19 -27.39
C LYS A 150 10.18 -6.89 -26.60
N ASN A 151 9.95 -5.76 -27.27
CA ASN A 151 9.93 -4.45 -26.63
C ASN A 151 8.59 -4.22 -25.91
N ILE A 152 8.53 -4.64 -24.64
CA ILE A 152 7.34 -4.49 -23.79
C ILE A 152 7.30 -3.11 -23.10
N GLY A 153 8.27 -2.23 -23.39
CA GLY A 153 8.35 -0.85 -22.91
C GLY A 153 9.73 -0.50 -22.33
N PRO A 154 10.02 0.79 -22.09
CA PRO A 154 11.35 1.26 -21.66
C PRO A 154 11.74 0.80 -20.25
N LEU A 155 10.80 0.22 -19.50
CA LEU A 155 10.95 -0.16 -18.09
C LEU A 155 11.29 -1.64 -17.90
N ILE A 156 10.89 -2.52 -18.83
CA ILE A 156 11.04 -3.97 -18.68
C ILE A 156 11.86 -4.51 -19.85
N LYS A 157 13.19 -4.64 -19.65
CA LYS A 157 14.04 -5.35 -20.61
C LYS A 157 13.68 -6.84 -20.60
N THR A 158 13.04 -7.32 -21.66
CA THR A 158 12.80 -8.76 -21.84
C THR A 158 14.04 -9.45 -22.39
N ILE A 159 14.18 -10.75 -22.07
CA ILE A 159 15.03 -11.68 -22.82
C ILE A 159 14.19 -12.95 -23.02
N MET A 160 13.47 -13.04 -24.13
CA MET A 160 12.37 -14.01 -24.31
C MET A 160 12.87 -15.43 -24.52
N THR A 161 14.11 -15.60 -24.99
CA THR A 161 14.83 -16.88 -24.98
C THR A 161 14.99 -17.49 -23.57
N ARG A 162 14.95 -16.67 -22.50
CA ARG A 162 14.97 -17.15 -21.09
C ARG A 162 13.58 -17.47 -20.51
N CYS A 163 12.50 -17.24 -21.27
CA CYS A 163 11.14 -17.44 -20.77
C CYS A 163 10.74 -18.93 -20.80
N ILE A 164 10.32 -19.46 -19.66
CA ILE A 164 9.76 -20.82 -19.50
C ILE A 164 8.23 -20.89 -19.64
N GLN A 165 7.61 -19.86 -20.26
CA GLN A 165 6.16 -19.77 -20.54
C GLN A 165 5.24 -20.08 -19.33
N CYS A 166 5.68 -19.77 -18.10
CA CYS A 166 4.95 -20.06 -16.86
C CYS A 166 3.65 -19.22 -16.65
N THR A 167 3.32 -18.35 -17.61
CA THR A 167 2.18 -17.40 -17.65
C THR A 167 1.98 -16.55 -16.39
N ARG A 168 3.01 -16.41 -15.52
CA ARG A 168 2.93 -15.62 -14.28
C ARG A 168 2.76 -14.12 -14.59
N CYS A 169 3.49 -13.61 -15.59
CA CYS A 169 3.38 -12.23 -16.07
C CYS A 169 2.03 -11.94 -16.76
N VAL A 170 1.55 -12.84 -17.63
CA VAL A 170 0.23 -12.73 -18.28
C VAL A 170 -0.89 -12.66 -17.25
N ARG A 171 -0.91 -13.58 -16.27
CA ARG A 171 -1.89 -13.54 -15.18
C ARG A 171 -1.73 -12.32 -14.29
N PHE A 172 -0.52 -11.87 -13.98
CA PHE A 172 -0.32 -10.60 -13.26
C PHE A 172 -0.90 -9.40 -14.05
N ALA A 173 -0.75 -9.37 -15.38
CA ALA A 173 -1.32 -8.34 -16.24
C ALA A 173 -2.85 -8.34 -16.17
N CYS A 174 -3.50 -9.47 -16.47
CA CYS A 174 -4.97 -9.57 -16.50
C CYS A 174 -5.62 -9.54 -15.10
N GLU A 175 -5.07 -10.24 -14.12
CA GLU A 175 -5.67 -10.37 -12.77
C GLU A 175 -5.35 -9.17 -11.87
N PHE A 176 -4.10 -8.67 -11.86
CA PHE A 176 -3.65 -7.69 -10.86
C PHE A 176 -3.51 -6.26 -11.41
N ALA A 177 -2.79 -6.07 -12.53
CA ALA A 177 -2.70 -4.77 -13.18
C ALA A 177 -4.02 -4.37 -13.87
N GLY A 178 -4.78 -5.36 -14.33
CA GLY A 178 -6.03 -5.16 -15.07
C GLY A 178 -5.81 -4.63 -16.49
N VAL A 179 -4.68 -4.99 -17.11
CA VAL A 179 -4.29 -4.60 -18.47
C VAL A 179 -4.03 -5.87 -19.28
N GLU A 180 -4.88 -6.14 -20.27
CA GLU A 180 -4.87 -7.39 -21.05
C GLU A 180 -3.89 -7.38 -22.23
N ASP A 181 -3.01 -6.38 -22.31
CA ASP A 181 -2.03 -6.23 -23.39
C ASP A 181 -1.05 -7.42 -23.47
N LEU A 182 -0.77 -8.12 -22.37
CA LEU A 182 0.13 -9.28 -22.30
C LEU A 182 -0.63 -10.61 -22.41
N GLY A 183 -0.33 -11.39 -23.44
CA GLY A 183 -0.90 -12.71 -23.69
C GLY A 183 0.12 -13.78 -24.13
N THR A 184 -0.40 -14.85 -24.72
CA THR A 184 0.37 -15.94 -25.35
C THR A 184 0.03 -16.04 -26.82
N THR A 185 1.05 -16.00 -27.68
CA THR A 185 0.95 -16.08 -29.14
C THR A 185 1.61 -17.36 -29.65
N GLY A 186 0.97 -18.08 -30.58
CA GLY A 186 1.48 -19.36 -31.10
C GLY A 186 1.07 -20.57 -30.23
N ARG A 187 1.57 -21.76 -30.58
CA ARG A 187 1.21 -23.04 -29.94
C ARG A 187 2.41 -24.00 -29.97
N GLY A 188 2.50 -24.89 -28.98
CA GLY A 188 3.58 -25.89 -28.92
C GLY A 188 4.92 -25.25 -28.55
N ASN A 189 6.00 -25.66 -29.21
CA ASN A 189 7.34 -25.14 -28.93
C ASN A 189 7.51 -23.67 -29.34
N ASP A 190 6.71 -23.20 -30.30
CA ASP A 190 6.70 -21.83 -30.81
C ASP A 190 5.71 -20.92 -30.06
N LEU A 191 5.21 -21.37 -28.90
CA LEU A 191 4.43 -20.52 -28.00
C LEU A 191 5.34 -19.48 -27.34
N GLN A 192 5.08 -18.22 -27.68
CA GLN A 192 5.73 -17.05 -27.13
C GLN A 192 4.77 -16.32 -26.17
N ILE A 193 5.31 -15.72 -25.12
CA ILE A 193 4.58 -14.67 -24.38
C ILE A 193 4.83 -13.33 -25.08
N GLY A 194 3.96 -12.34 -24.86
CA GLY A 194 4.19 -10.96 -25.27
C GLY A 194 2.88 -10.24 -25.54
N THR A 195 2.99 -9.05 -26.11
CA THR A 195 1.86 -8.31 -26.66
C THR A 195 1.59 -8.79 -28.10
N TYR A 196 0.31 -8.84 -28.52
CA TYR A 196 -0.05 -9.30 -29.88
C TYR A 196 0.09 -8.19 -30.94
N VAL A 197 -0.27 -6.96 -30.54
CA VAL A 197 0.16 -5.71 -31.20
C VAL A 197 1.41 -5.21 -30.46
N GLU A 198 2.33 -4.51 -31.13
CA GLU A 198 3.52 -3.92 -30.51
C GLU A 198 3.20 -2.64 -29.68
N LYS A 199 2.27 -2.79 -28.73
CA LYS A 199 1.88 -1.79 -27.74
C LYS A 199 2.74 -1.99 -26.49
N MET A 200 3.25 -0.89 -25.90
CA MET A 200 4.01 -0.96 -24.65
C MET A 200 3.09 -1.32 -23.47
N PHE A 201 3.62 -2.01 -22.46
CA PHE A 201 2.90 -2.36 -21.23
C PHE A 201 2.72 -1.13 -20.33
N MET A 202 1.74 -0.31 -20.66
CA MET A 202 1.40 0.95 -19.98
C MET A 202 0.61 0.69 -18.70
N SER A 203 1.26 0.09 -17.68
CA SER A 203 0.75 0.02 -16.32
C SER A 203 1.59 0.83 -15.36
N GLU A 204 0.92 1.46 -14.40
CA GLU A 204 1.44 2.24 -13.28
C GLU A 204 2.40 1.42 -12.41
N LEU A 205 2.19 0.10 -12.35
CA LEU A 205 3.00 -0.86 -11.60
C LEU A 205 4.25 -1.35 -12.35
N SER A 206 4.44 -0.98 -13.62
CA SER A 206 5.58 -1.43 -14.44
C SER A 206 6.93 -0.92 -13.93
N GLY A 207 6.96 0.23 -13.24
CA GLY A 207 8.17 0.80 -12.64
C GLY A 207 8.74 0.00 -11.46
N ASN A 208 7.88 -0.74 -10.73
CA ASN A 208 8.30 -1.55 -9.59
C ASN A 208 9.16 -2.78 -9.97
N VAL A 209 9.40 -2.98 -11.27
CA VAL A 209 10.34 -3.96 -11.83
C VAL A 209 11.79 -3.43 -11.81
N ILE A 210 12.01 -2.14 -11.48
CA ILE A 210 13.31 -1.45 -11.55
C ILE A 210 13.72 -0.83 -10.19
N ASP A 211 13.35 -1.44 -9.07
CA ASP A 211 13.48 -0.85 -7.72
C ASP A 211 14.94 -0.74 -7.18
N ILE A 212 15.93 -0.70 -8.08
CA ILE A 212 17.38 -0.61 -7.77
C ILE A 212 18.11 0.26 -8.83
N CYS A 213 17.79 1.56 -8.95
CA CYS A 213 18.59 2.49 -9.77
C CYS A 213 18.65 3.93 -9.20
N PRO A 214 19.70 4.31 -8.46
CA PRO A 214 19.82 5.64 -7.86
C PRO A 214 20.54 6.65 -8.77
N ARG A 215 19.85 7.67 -9.26
CA ARG A 215 20.47 8.90 -9.80
C ARG A 215 19.78 10.16 -9.27
N GLN A 216 20.54 11.25 -9.21
CA GLN A 216 20.14 12.58 -8.70
C GLN A 216 19.78 12.63 -7.20
N ARG A 217 20.68 12.16 -6.33
CA ARG A 217 20.66 12.51 -4.90
C ARG A 217 21.35 13.86 -4.66
N LEU A 218 20.83 14.65 -3.72
CA LEU A 218 21.61 15.70 -3.06
C LEU A 218 22.71 15.03 -2.22
N THR A 219 23.97 15.36 -2.47
CA THR A 219 25.14 14.73 -1.84
C THR A 219 25.82 15.61 -0.79
N GLN A 220 25.60 16.92 -0.83
CA GLN A 220 26.25 17.92 0.03
C GLN A 220 25.25 19.03 0.38
N PRO A 221 25.38 19.69 1.55
CA PRO A 221 24.67 20.94 1.85
C PRO A 221 24.99 22.01 0.80
N LEU A 222 23.99 22.79 0.39
CA LEU A 222 24.15 23.90 -0.54
C LEU A 222 23.71 25.21 0.11
N VAL A 223 24.55 26.25 0.03
CA VAL A 223 24.26 27.60 0.53
C VAL A 223 24.35 28.59 -0.63
N LYS A 224 23.56 29.68 -0.59
CA LYS A 224 23.69 30.75 -1.58
C LYS A 224 24.92 31.62 -1.35
N ASN A 225 25.68 31.83 -2.40
CA ASN A 225 26.73 32.84 -2.46
C ASN A 225 26.15 34.25 -2.74
N GLU A 226 27.02 35.25 -2.81
CA GLU A 226 26.64 36.66 -3.05
C GLU A 226 26.01 36.89 -4.43
N SER A 227 26.33 36.06 -5.43
CA SER A 227 25.69 36.09 -6.76
C SER A 227 24.36 35.33 -6.82
N GLY A 228 23.88 34.80 -5.69
CA GLY A 228 22.59 34.12 -5.55
C GLY A 228 22.55 32.67 -6.06
N GLN A 229 23.70 32.12 -6.46
CA GLN A 229 23.90 30.74 -6.90
C GLN A 229 24.12 29.81 -5.70
N LEU A 230 23.66 28.56 -5.81
CA LEU A 230 23.89 27.53 -4.80
C LEU A 230 25.30 26.93 -4.96
N VAL A 231 26.07 26.94 -3.88
CA VAL A 231 27.45 26.43 -3.80
C VAL A 231 27.51 25.40 -2.66
N PRO A 232 28.21 24.25 -2.82
CA PRO A 232 28.36 23.28 -1.75
C PRO A 232 29.19 23.81 -0.57
N THR A 233 28.79 23.45 0.64
CA THR A 233 29.46 23.85 1.90
C THR A 233 29.65 22.67 2.86
N SER A 234 30.36 22.93 3.95
CA SER A 234 30.33 22.09 5.15
C SER A 234 28.92 22.04 5.77
N TRP A 235 28.68 21.10 6.69
CA TRP A 235 27.44 21.04 7.48
C TRP A 235 27.43 22.13 8.55
N GLU A 236 28.59 22.43 9.10
CA GLU A 236 28.88 23.42 10.12
C GLU A 236 28.50 24.83 9.63
N ASP A 237 28.94 25.21 8.43
CA ASP A 237 28.57 26.48 7.78
C ASP A 237 27.06 26.58 7.55
N ALA A 238 26.45 25.52 7.04
CA ALA A 238 25.03 25.49 6.70
C ALA A 238 24.15 25.61 7.95
N LEU A 239 24.43 24.80 8.97
CA LEU A 239 23.68 24.78 10.23
C LEU A 239 23.91 26.04 11.05
N THR A 240 25.13 26.59 11.10
CA THR A 240 25.40 27.85 11.81
C THR A 240 24.67 29.04 11.16
N ARG A 241 24.58 29.08 9.83
CA ARG A 241 23.79 30.11 9.10
C ARG A 241 22.29 29.98 9.37
N VAL A 242 21.74 28.76 9.41
CA VAL A 242 20.33 28.51 9.75
C VAL A 242 20.04 28.82 11.23
N ALA A 243 20.95 28.48 12.15
CA ALA A 243 20.83 28.84 13.56
C ALA A 243 20.85 30.36 13.76
N GLY A 244 21.71 31.08 13.05
CA GLY A 244 21.77 32.55 13.09
C GLY A 244 20.48 33.23 12.60
N THR A 245 19.86 32.73 11.53
CA THR A 245 18.56 33.28 11.07
C THR A 245 17.40 32.89 11.99
N LEU A 246 17.44 31.69 12.60
CA LEU A 246 16.46 31.25 13.59
C LEU A 246 16.49 32.10 14.88
N GLN A 247 17.67 32.43 15.41
CA GLN A 247 17.78 33.20 16.67
C GLN A 247 17.14 34.59 16.59
N GLY A 248 17.10 35.19 15.39
CA GLY A 248 16.44 36.47 15.13
C GLY A 248 14.93 36.38 14.88
N ALA A 249 14.36 35.18 14.74
CA ALA A 249 12.96 34.97 14.35
C ALA A 249 12.16 34.27 15.46
N LYS A 250 10.97 34.80 15.78
CA LYS A 250 10.08 34.28 16.83
C LYS A 250 8.62 34.34 16.40
N GLY A 251 7.79 33.42 16.89
CA GLY A 251 6.36 33.40 16.64
C GLY A 251 5.99 33.35 15.15
N SER A 252 5.06 34.20 14.73
CA SER A 252 4.52 34.26 13.37
C SER A 252 5.53 34.63 12.28
N SER A 253 6.74 35.08 12.64
CA SER A 253 7.79 35.39 11.65
C SER A 253 8.46 34.14 11.05
N VAL A 254 8.16 32.95 11.59
CA VAL A 254 8.59 31.63 11.07
C VAL A 254 7.38 30.84 10.57
N ALA A 255 7.58 29.95 9.61
CA ALA A 255 6.67 28.85 9.29
C ALA A 255 7.42 27.65 8.69
N ALA A 256 6.73 26.53 8.50
CA ALA A 256 7.21 25.40 7.70
C ALA A 256 6.12 24.81 6.80
N VAL A 257 6.53 24.33 5.63
CA VAL A 257 5.74 23.43 4.77
C VAL A 257 6.39 22.05 4.72
N VAL A 258 5.56 21.04 4.93
CA VAL A 258 5.89 19.61 4.92
C VAL A 258 5.48 18.99 3.60
N GLY A 259 6.40 18.22 3.00
CA GLY A 259 6.15 17.54 1.74
C GLY A 259 5.47 16.17 1.87
N GLY A 260 4.87 15.64 0.79
CA GLY A 260 4.21 14.33 0.77
C GLY A 260 5.06 13.09 1.13
N LEU A 261 6.39 13.20 1.22
CA LEU A 261 7.33 12.13 1.63
C LEU A 261 8.22 12.57 2.82
N VAL A 262 7.61 12.79 3.99
CA VAL A 262 8.31 12.99 5.27
C VAL A 262 7.93 11.89 6.25
N ASP A 263 8.93 11.39 6.96
CA ASP A 263 8.87 10.51 8.12
C ASP A 263 8.29 11.21 9.37
N ALA A 264 7.69 10.45 10.28
CA ALA A 264 7.03 11.00 11.47
C ALA A 264 8.03 11.61 12.47
N GLU A 265 9.24 11.08 12.49
CA GLU A 265 10.35 11.47 13.34
C GLU A 265 10.87 12.86 12.96
N ALA A 266 11.09 13.14 11.68
CA ALA A 266 11.42 14.48 11.20
C ALA A 266 10.26 15.48 11.38
N LEU A 267 8.99 15.02 11.33
CA LEU A 267 7.83 15.85 11.66
C LEU A 267 7.82 16.25 13.14
N VAL A 268 7.91 15.31 14.07
CA VAL A 268 8.01 15.61 15.52
C VAL A 268 9.19 16.55 15.78
N SER A 269 10.37 16.25 15.20
CA SER A 269 11.58 17.08 15.37
C SER A 269 11.40 18.53 14.90
N LEU A 270 10.76 18.74 13.74
CA LEU A 270 10.47 20.08 13.21
C LEU A 270 9.36 20.78 14.00
N LYS A 271 8.32 20.05 14.41
CA LYS A 271 7.24 20.56 15.26
C LYS A 271 7.82 21.07 16.59
N ASP A 272 8.63 20.28 17.27
CA ASP A 272 9.23 20.68 18.54
C ASP A 272 10.22 21.83 18.39
N LEU A 273 10.97 21.91 17.29
CA LEU A 273 11.81 23.07 16.98
C LEU A 273 10.99 24.36 16.86
N LEU A 274 9.85 24.34 16.16
CA LEU A 274 8.99 25.53 16.02
C LEU A 274 8.19 25.83 17.30
N ASN A 275 7.76 24.81 18.05
CA ASN A 275 7.16 24.97 19.38
C ASN A 275 8.10 25.73 20.34
N ARG A 276 9.40 25.42 20.32
CA ARG A 276 10.43 26.13 21.12
C ARG A 276 10.63 27.58 20.71
N LEU A 277 10.22 27.96 19.49
CA LEU A 277 10.19 29.33 18.97
C LEU A 277 8.79 29.99 19.12
N ASN A 278 7.86 29.32 19.81
CA ASN A 278 6.47 29.70 20.01
C ASN A 278 5.70 29.91 18.68
N CYS A 279 5.92 29.00 17.72
CA CYS A 279 5.42 29.11 16.35
C CYS A 279 4.57 27.89 15.94
N ASP A 280 3.26 28.11 15.79
CA ASP A 280 2.30 27.07 15.38
C ASP A 280 2.10 27.00 13.85
N ASN A 281 2.94 27.66 13.05
CA ASN A 281 2.77 27.77 11.60
C ASN A 281 3.36 26.54 10.86
N LEU A 282 2.81 25.38 11.19
CA LEU A 282 3.20 24.07 10.69
C LEU A 282 2.17 23.60 9.65
N CYS A 283 2.51 23.70 8.36
CA CYS A 283 1.61 23.38 7.24
C CYS A 283 2.06 22.14 6.45
N THR A 284 1.10 21.46 5.81
CA THR A 284 1.36 20.47 4.74
C THR A 284 1.16 21.08 3.35
N GLU A 285 1.66 20.42 2.31
CA GLU A 285 1.30 20.73 0.91
C GLU A 285 -0.19 20.46 0.64
N GLU A 286 -0.65 19.25 0.98
CA GLU A 286 -2.00 18.78 0.67
C GLU A 286 -3.03 19.35 1.66
N LYS A 287 -4.08 19.99 1.13
CA LYS A 287 -5.21 20.50 1.92
C LYS A 287 -6.03 19.34 2.48
N PHE A 288 -6.76 19.62 3.55
CA PHE A 288 -7.80 18.77 4.11
C PHE A 288 -8.79 19.68 4.86
N PRO A 289 -10.11 19.52 4.70
CA PRO A 289 -11.07 20.42 5.32
C PRO A 289 -11.08 20.25 6.85
N THR A 290 -10.83 21.34 7.57
CA THR A 290 -10.80 21.38 9.04
C THR A 290 -12.16 21.73 9.67
N THR A 291 -13.22 21.85 8.86
CA THR A 291 -14.56 22.21 9.33
C THR A 291 -15.16 21.13 10.25
N GLY A 292 -15.69 21.54 11.40
CA GLY A 292 -16.24 20.61 12.39
C GLY A 292 -15.14 19.92 13.18
N ALA A 293 -15.11 18.58 13.17
CA ALA A 293 -14.14 17.77 13.91
C ALA A 293 -12.77 17.60 13.21
N GLY A 294 -12.62 18.11 11.98
CA GLY A 294 -11.34 18.23 11.25
C GLY A 294 -10.38 17.05 11.40
N SER A 295 -9.16 17.36 11.85
CA SER A 295 -8.07 16.43 12.16
C SER A 295 -8.16 15.76 13.54
N ASP A 296 -9.01 16.29 14.44
CA ASP A 296 -9.01 15.93 15.87
C ASP A 296 -9.51 14.49 16.09
N LEU A 297 -10.43 14.04 15.23
CA LEU A 297 -10.89 12.66 15.18
C LEU A 297 -10.22 11.92 14.02
N ARG A 298 -9.25 11.04 14.35
CA ARG A 298 -8.50 10.23 13.36
C ARG A 298 -9.39 9.42 12.40
N SER A 299 -10.62 9.07 12.81
CA SER A 299 -11.63 8.44 11.96
C SER A 299 -12.00 9.25 10.71
N ASN A 300 -11.81 10.57 10.73
CA ASN A 300 -12.17 11.47 9.64
C ASN A 300 -11.17 11.39 8.47
N HIS A 301 -9.92 10.99 8.72
CA HIS A 301 -8.83 10.98 7.74
C HIS A 301 -8.16 9.62 7.53
N LEU A 302 -8.75 8.53 8.04
CA LEU A 302 -8.21 7.18 7.86
C LEU A 302 -9.04 6.33 6.89
N LEU A 303 -8.38 5.33 6.31
CA LEU A 303 -9.03 4.20 5.66
C LEU A 303 -9.49 3.19 6.74
N ASN A 304 -10.55 3.52 7.46
CA ASN A 304 -11.04 2.82 8.65
C ASN A 304 -11.36 1.31 8.46
N THR A 305 -11.71 0.87 7.25
CA THR A 305 -11.88 -0.56 6.91
C THR A 305 -10.56 -1.33 6.79
N GLY A 306 -9.45 -0.61 6.57
CA GLY A 306 -8.17 -1.17 6.16
C GLY A 306 -8.19 -1.76 4.74
N ILE A 307 -7.01 -1.85 4.12
CA ILE A 307 -6.87 -2.36 2.74
C ILE A 307 -7.29 -3.85 2.62
N ALA A 308 -7.35 -4.58 3.74
CA ALA A 308 -7.84 -5.95 3.80
C ALA A 308 -9.39 -6.04 3.80
N GLY A 309 -10.08 -5.17 4.54
CA GLY A 309 -11.54 -5.25 4.74
C GLY A 309 -12.36 -5.04 3.46
N ILE A 310 -11.79 -4.41 2.44
CA ILE A 310 -12.40 -4.21 1.11
C ILE A 310 -12.77 -5.55 0.44
N VAL A 311 -12.06 -6.63 0.77
CA VAL A 311 -12.36 -7.98 0.25
C VAL A 311 -13.65 -8.56 0.84
N GLU A 312 -14.09 -8.03 1.99
CA GLU A 312 -15.34 -8.36 2.67
C GLU A 312 -16.47 -7.34 2.39
N ALA A 313 -16.23 -6.28 1.63
CA ALA A 313 -17.27 -5.31 1.29
C ALA A 313 -18.28 -5.91 0.29
N ASP A 314 -19.57 -5.57 0.45
CA ASP A 314 -20.61 -5.99 -0.51
C ASP A 314 -20.86 -4.91 -1.58
N VAL A 315 -20.78 -3.63 -1.17
CA VAL A 315 -21.00 -2.45 -2.02
C VAL A 315 -19.96 -1.38 -1.71
N LEU A 316 -19.36 -0.80 -2.75
CA LEU A 316 -18.34 0.24 -2.67
C LEU A 316 -18.74 1.50 -3.44
N LEU A 317 -18.86 2.63 -2.74
CA LEU A 317 -18.99 3.96 -3.34
C LEU A 317 -17.63 4.68 -3.35
N LEU A 318 -17.11 4.96 -4.54
CA LEU A 318 -15.96 5.84 -4.76
C LEU A 318 -16.43 7.28 -4.97
N VAL A 319 -15.87 8.22 -4.21
CA VAL A 319 -16.21 9.65 -4.27
C VAL A 319 -14.98 10.48 -4.66
N GLY A 320 -14.97 10.96 -5.91
CA GLY A 320 -13.99 11.90 -6.44
C GLY A 320 -12.54 11.40 -6.51
N THR A 321 -12.31 10.10 -6.35
CA THR A 321 -10.99 9.44 -6.39
C THR A 321 -10.79 8.71 -7.71
N ASN A 322 -9.55 8.71 -8.21
CA ASN A 322 -9.11 7.68 -9.17
C ASN A 322 -8.11 6.72 -8.49
N PRO A 323 -8.57 5.61 -7.89
CA PRO A 323 -7.70 4.72 -7.13
C PRO A 323 -6.62 4.05 -7.99
N ARG A 324 -6.82 3.93 -9.31
CA ARG A 324 -5.84 3.35 -10.25
C ARG A 324 -4.51 4.11 -10.23
N TYR A 325 -4.55 5.44 -10.10
CA TYR A 325 -3.35 6.28 -10.03
C TYR A 325 -3.02 6.72 -8.60
N GLU A 326 -4.03 7.01 -7.76
CA GLU A 326 -3.82 7.48 -6.39
C GLU A 326 -3.27 6.39 -5.45
N ALA A 327 -3.72 5.15 -5.62
CA ALA A 327 -3.27 4.00 -4.83
C ALA A 327 -3.40 2.68 -5.62
N PRO A 328 -2.49 2.38 -6.57
CA PRO A 328 -2.63 1.24 -7.49
C PRO A 328 -2.85 -0.12 -6.78
N LEU A 329 -2.23 -0.32 -5.60
CA LEU A 329 -2.40 -1.54 -4.80
C LEU A 329 -3.79 -1.65 -4.13
N PHE A 330 -4.44 -0.52 -3.84
CA PHE A 330 -5.81 -0.46 -3.34
C PHE A 330 -6.79 -0.73 -4.49
N ASN A 331 -6.54 -0.16 -5.69
CA ASN A 331 -7.29 -0.48 -6.91
C ASN A 331 -7.22 -1.98 -7.25
N ALA A 332 -6.05 -2.60 -7.16
CA ALA A 332 -5.88 -4.04 -7.36
C ALA A 332 -6.61 -4.91 -6.31
N ARG A 333 -6.90 -4.37 -5.12
CA ARG A 333 -7.73 -5.04 -4.09
C ARG A 333 -9.22 -4.90 -4.38
N ILE A 334 -9.67 -3.76 -4.88
CA ILE A 334 -11.04 -3.59 -5.40
C ILE A 334 -11.25 -4.56 -6.58
N ARG A 335 -10.32 -4.59 -7.56
CA ARG A 335 -10.33 -5.56 -8.66
C ARG A 335 -10.43 -7.00 -8.17
N LYS A 336 -9.62 -7.39 -7.18
CA LYS A 336 -9.68 -8.74 -6.60
C LYS A 336 -11.04 -9.04 -5.94
N SER A 337 -11.65 -8.07 -5.26
CA SER A 337 -12.98 -8.24 -4.66
C SER A 337 -14.08 -8.35 -5.72
N TRP A 338 -14.02 -7.51 -6.77
CA TRP A 338 -14.90 -7.60 -7.94
C TRP A 338 -14.80 -8.96 -8.67
N GLN A 339 -13.60 -9.54 -8.80
CA GLN A 339 -13.37 -10.85 -9.42
C GLN A 339 -13.77 -12.09 -8.59
N HIS A 340 -14.03 -11.94 -7.28
CA HIS A 340 -14.23 -13.11 -6.38
C HIS A 340 -15.41 -13.00 -5.40
N SER A 341 -15.86 -11.79 -5.09
CA SER A 341 -16.87 -11.48 -4.06
C SER A 341 -18.12 -10.80 -4.63
N GLU A 342 -18.23 -10.68 -5.97
CA GLU A 342 -19.30 -9.94 -6.67
C GLU A 342 -19.50 -8.49 -6.17
N LEU A 343 -18.40 -7.83 -5.77
CA LEU A 343 -18.42 -6.45 -5.26
C LEU A 343 -19.05 -5.49 -6.28
N HIS A 344 -20.20 -4.90 -5.92
CA HIS A 344 -20.81 -3.83 -6.69
C HIS A 344 -20.10 -2.50 -6.41
N VAL A 345 -19.52 -1.89 -7.44
CA VAL A 345 -18.77 -0.64 -7.34
C VAL A 345 -19.50 0.47 -8.08
N ALA A 346 -19.62 1.65 -7.46
CA ALA A 346 -20.13 2.85 -8.09
C ALA A 346 -19.16 4.03 -7.91
N LEU A 347 -19.20 4.99 -8.84
CA LEU A 347 -18.36 6.18 -8.86
C LEU A 347 -19.19 7.45 -8.96
N VAL A 348 -18.98 8.38 -8.03
CA VAL A 348 -19.40 9.79 -8.15
C VAL A 348 -18.15 10.64 -8.38
N GLY A 349 -18.11 11.38 -9.49
CA GLY A 349 -16.98 12.20 -9.90
C GLY A 349 -16.71 12.09 -11.41
N LYS A 350 -15.55 12.55 -11.86
CA LYS A 350 -15.15 12.44 -13.26
C LYS A 350 -15.09 10.97 -13.68
N GLU A 351 -15.69 10.64 -14.82
CA GLU A 351 -15.57 9.33 -15.47
C GLU A 351 -14.10 8.99 -15.77
N VAL A 352 -13.66 7.80 -15.38
CA VAL A 352 -12.26 7.35 -15.48
C VAL A 352 -12.15 5.87 -15.84
N GLU A 353 -11.11 5.51 -16.59
CA GLU A 353 -10.83 4.13 -17.00
C GLU A 353 -10.30 3.31 -15.81
N LEU A 354 -11.20 2.72 -15.03
CA LEU A 354 -10.92 1.65 -14.08
C LEU A 354 -10.93 0.31 -14.81
N SER A 355 -10.16 -0.67 -14.34
CA SER A 355 -10.01 -1.96 -15.03
C SER A 355 -11.18 -2.93 -14.85
N TYR A 356 -12.14 -2.59 -13.99
CA TYR A 356 -13.35 -3.35 -13.67
C TYR A 356 -14.59 -2.50 -13.97
N THR A 357 -15.75 -3.14 -14.17
CA THR A 357 -17.01 -2.41 -14.37
C THR A 357 -17.44 -1.70 -13.09
N TYR A 358 -18.02 -0.52 -13.24
CA TYR A 358 -18.60 0.26 -12.15
C TYR A 358 -19.78 1.09 -12.66
N ASP A 359 -20.70 1.42 -11.78
CA ASP A 359 -21.84 2.28 -12.10
C ASP A 359 -21.42 3.76 -11.95
N HIS A 360 -21.43 4.52 -13.04
CA HIS A 360 -21.20 5.97 -12.99
C HIS A 360 -22.48 6.69 -12.59
N LEU A 361 -22.47 7.35 -11.43
CA LEU A 361 -23.64 8.03 -10.89
C LEU A 361 -23.70 9.53 -11.25
N GLY A 362 -22.72 10.02 -12.01
CA GLY A 362 -22.55 11.43 -12.35
C GLY A 362 -21.32 12.09 -11.70
N ASP A 363 -21.03 13.32 -12.12
CA ASP A 363 -19.81 14.06 -11.80
C ASP A 363 -19.96 15.10 -10.68
N SER A 364 -21.14 15.70 -10.56
CA SER A 364 -21.37 16.88 -9.72
C SER A 364 -21.66 16.54 -8.24
N ALA A 365 -21.26 17.45 -7.34
CA ALA A 365 -21.54 17.35 -5.90
C ALA A 365 -23.05 17.31 -5.56
N LYS A 366 -23.93 17.69 -6.50
CA LYS A 366 -25.39 17.56 -6.36
C LYS A 366 -25.83 16.10 -6.25
N VAL A 367 -25.13 15.17 -6.90
CA VAL A 367 -25.40 13.72 -6.78
C VAL A 367 -25.15 13.25 -5.35
N LEU A 368 -24.06 13.69 -4.72
CA LEU A 368 -23.80 13.40 -3.30
C LEU A 368 -24.90 13.96 -2.39
N GLN A 369 -25.43 15.14 -2.69
CA GLN A 369 -26.56 15.71 -1.95
C GLN A 369 -27.86 14.90 -2.15
N GLN A 370 -28.11 14.37 -3.35
CA GLN A 370 -29.27 13.51 -3.66
C GLN A 370 -29.18 12.11 -3.03
N ILE A 371 -27.98 11.54 -2.89
CA ILE A 371 -27.76 10.29 -2.14
C ILE A 371 -27.87 10.57 -0.63
N ALA A 372 -27.32 11.70 -0.14
CA ALA A 372 -27.43 12.09 1.27
C ALA A 372 -28.88 12.37 1.70
N SER A 373 -29.73 12.90 0.81
CA SER A 373 -31.17 13.11 1.06
C SER A 373 -32.04 11.88 0.78
N GLY A 374 -31.47 10.78 0.29
CA GLY A 374 -32.18 9.54 -0.01
C GLY A 374 -33.10 9.58 -1.24
N VAL A 375 -32.93 10.57 -2.12
CA VAL A 375 -33.73 10.72 -3.36
C VAL A 375 -33.14 9.89 -4.52
N HIS A 376 -31.84 9.58 -4.46
CA HIS A 376 -31.16 8.85 -5.53
C HIS A 376 -31.39 7.32 -5.44
N PRO A 377 -31.70 6.60 -6.54
CA PRO A 377 -31.99 5.14 -6.49
C PRO A 377 -30.88 4.27 -5.88
N PHE A 378 -29.64 4.73 -5.96
CA PHE A 378 -28.49 4.06 -5.34
C PHE A 378 -28.59 3.96 -3.80
N THR A 379 -29.45 4.76 -3.17
CA THR A 379 -29.73 4.69 -1.72
C THR A 379 -30.32 3.34 -1.34
N ASP A 380 -31.19 2.76 -2.19
CA ASP A 380 -31.82 1.46 -1.93
C ASP A 380 -30.79 0.31 -2.00
N VAL A 381 -29.85 0.39 -2.94
CA VAL A 381 -28.70 -0.52 -3.05
C VAL A 381 -27.83 -0.44 -1.79
N PHE A 382 -27.61 0.77 -1.28
CA PHE A 382 -26.86 1.02 -0.04
C PHE A 382 -27.59 0.58 1.23
N ALA A 383 -28.92 0.56 1.23
CA ALA A 383 -29.73 0.03 2.33
C ALA A 383 -29.79 -1.51 2.33
N ALA A 384 -29.73 -2.15 1.15
CA ALA A 384 -29.70 -3.61 1.01
C ALA A 384 -28.32 -4.24 1.32
N ALA A 385 -27.24 -3.47 1.22
CA ALA A 385 -25.88 -3.92 1.53
C ALA A 385 -25.68 -4.19 3.04
N LYS A 386 -25.00 -5.29 3.41
CA LYS A 386 -24.70 -5.61 4.82
C LYS A 386 -23.37 -5.00 5.27
N ARG A 387 -22.43 -4.87 4.34
CA ARG A 387 -21.10 -4.27 4.49
C ARG A 387 -20.88 -3.19 3.42
N PRO A 388 -21.63 -2.07 3.48
CA PRO A 388 -21.38 -0.92 2.63
C PRO A 388 -20.05 -0.25 2.99
N VAL A 389 -19.38 0.33 1.99
CA VAL A 389 -18.14 1.09 2.13
C VAL A 389 -18.20 2.35 1.27
N VAL A 390 -17.90 3.50 1.86
CA VAL A 390 -17.74 4.80 1.18
C VAL A 390 -16.28 5.22 1.28
N VAL A 391 -15.68 5.64 0.15
CA VAL A 391 -14.28 6.05 0.05
C VAL A 391 -14.19 7.41 -0.65
N VAL A 392 -13.68 8.42 0.06
CA VAL A 392 -13.45 9.77 -0.46
C VAL A 392 -11.98 9.95 -0.83
N GLY A 393 -11.69 10.45 -2.03
CA GLY A 393 -10.32 10.76 -2.45
C GLY A 393 -9.78 12.06 -1.85
N SER A 394 -8.55 12.06 -1.35
CA SER A 394 -7.88 13.31 -0.92
C SER A 394 -7.78 14.34 -2.07
N SER A 395 -7.76 13.88 -3.32
CA SER A 395 -7.78 14.70 -4.53
C SER A 395 -9.02 15.60 -4.64
N CYS A 396 -10.23 15.10 -4.34
CA CYS A 396 -11.44 15.94 -4.38
C CYS A 396 -11.53 16.90 -3.20
N LEU A 397 -10.90 16.57 -2.06
CA LEU A 397 -10.76 17.44 -0.89
C LEU A 397 -9.84 18.67 -1.12
N GLN A 398 -9.13 18.74 -2.26
CA GLN A 398 -8.34 19.92 -2.64
C GLN A 398 -9.21 21.06 -3.21
N SER A 399 -10.44 20.76 -3.62
CA SER A 399 -11.41 21.73 -4.12
C SER A 399 -11.95 22.63 -3.00
N GLU A 400 -12.48 23.80 -3.36
CA GLU A 400 -13.11 24.72 -2.41
C GLU A 400 -14.38 24.10 -1.78
N ASP A 401 -15.10 23.27 -2.53
CA ASP A 401 -16.23 22.46 -2.06
C ASP A 401 -15.82 21.24 -1.20
N GLY A 402 -14.53 21.01 -0.95
CA GLY A 402 -14.02 19.81 -0.27
C GLY A 402 -14.65 19.55 1.11
N ALA A 403 -14.99 20.60 1.86
CA ALA A 403 -15.73 20.50 3.12
C ALA A 403 -17.18 20.03 2.93
N VAL A 404 -17.86 20.47 1.87
CA VAL A 404 -19.23 20.07 1.51
C VAL A 404 -19.25 18.62 1.04
N ILE A 405 -18.27 18.22 0.23
CA ILE A 405 -18.08 16.83 -0.24
C ILE A 405 -17.88 15.89 0.96
N MET A 406 -17.00 16.25 1.91
CA MET A 406 -16.77 15.45 3.11
C MET A 406 -18.02 15.36 4.01
N ALA A 407 -18.73 16.47 4.22
CA ALA A 407 -19.97 16.48 5.00
C ALA A 407 -21.05 15.58 4.37
N ALA A 408 -21.24 15.66 3.05
CA ALA A 408 -22.18 14.81 2.33
C ALA A 408 -21.80 13.32 2.43
N ALA A 409 -20.52 12.98 2.19
CA ALA A 409 -20.05 11.60 2.27
C ALA A 409 -20.13 11.01 3.70
N SER A 410 -19.93 11.83 4.73
CA SER A 410 -20.13 11.45 6.13
C SER A 410 -21.61 11.17 6.43
N THR A 411 -22.53 12.03 5.98
CA THR A 411 -23.99 11.80 6.08
C THR A 411 -24.42 10.52 5.37
N ILE A 412 -23.94 10.27 4.15
CA ILE A 412 -24.22 9.03 3.40
C ILE A 412 -23.74 7.80 4.20
N ALA A 413 -22.51 7.84 4.72
CA ALA A 413 -21.96 6.72 5.51
C ALA A 413 -22.72 6.48 6.83
N GLN A 414 -23.24 7.53 7.47
CA GLN A 414 -24.06 7.41 8.68
C GLN A 414 -25.47 6.88 8.37
N HIS A 415 -26.12 7.35 7.29
CA HIS A 415 -27.40 6.79 6.82
C HIS A 415 -27.25 5.30 6.46
N ALA A 416 -26.22 4.97 5.68
CA ALA A 416 -25.88 3.59 5.32
C ALA A 416 -25.70 2.69 6.56
N ARG A 417 -24.98 3.16 7.58
CA ARG A 417 -24.76 2.41 8.83
C ARG A 417 -26.06 2.15 9.61
N VAL A 418 -27.02 3.08 9.57
CA VAL A 418 -28.33 2.90 10.21
C VAL A 418 -29.21 1.92 9.41
N SER A 419 -29.33 2.12 8.09
CA SER A 419 -30.23 1.32 7.24
C SER A 419 -29.80 -0.14 7.07
N SER A 420 -28.49 -0.39 6.91
CA SER A 420 -27.93 -1.74 6.71
C SER A 420 -27.99 -2.64 7.96
N GLY A 421 -28.21 -2.06 9.14
CA GLY A 421 -28.00 -2.76 10.42
C GLY A 421 -26.54 -3.22 10.63
N ALA A 422 -25.57 -2.60 9.94
CA ALA A 422 -24.17 -2.99 10.00
C ALA A 422 -23.66 -3.03 11.45
N MET A 423 -23.07 -4.16 11.84
CA MET A 423 -22.55 -4.40 13.19
C MET A 423 -21.67 -3.23 13.65
N GLU A 424 -21.76 -2.87 14.94
CA GLU A 424 -21.11 -1.69 15.52
C GLU A 424 -19.58 -1.62 15.27
N ILE A 425 -18.97 -2.78 15.05
CA ILE A 425 -17.57 -2.99 14.66
C ILE A 425 -17.27 -2.44 13.25
N TRP A 426 -18.15 -2.62 12.25
CA TRP A 426 -17.90 -2.23 10.85
C TRP A 426 -17.80 -0.71 10.68
N LYS A 427 -16.97 -0.27 9.73
CA LYS A 427 -16.68 1.15 9.48
C LYS A 427 -17.01 1.50 8.03
N VAL A 428 -18.02 2.33 7.82
CA VAL A 428 -18.52 2.66 6.47
C VAL A 428 -17.74 3.81 5.83
N PHE A 429 -17.39 4.85 6.59
CA PHE A 429 -16.69 6.03 6.08
C PHE A 429 -15.17 5.83 6.02
N ASN A 430 -14.54 6.23 4.91
CA ASN A 430 -13.10 6.11 4.68
C ASN A 430 -12.56 7.26 3.81
N VAL A 431 -11.31 7.66 4.04
CA VAL A 431 -10.58 8.58 3.15
C VAL A 431 -9.35 7.88 2.56
N LEU A 432 -9.14 8.04 1.26
CA LEU A 432 -7.97 7.56 0.52
C LEU A 432 -6.97 8.71 0.30
N HIS A 433 -5.81 8.61 0.94
CA HIS A 433 -4.70 9.55 0.76
C HIS A 433 -3.75 9.08 -0.33
N ARG A 434 -3.16 10.05 -1.05
CA ARG A 434 -2.11 9.83 -2.06
C ARG A 434 -0.71 10.25 -1.55
N ALA A 435 -0.64 11.12 -0.55
CA ALA A 435 0.60 11.56 0.10
C ALA A 435 0.88 10.71 1.35
N ALA A 436 2.09 10.15 1.46
CA ALA A 436 2.45 9.22 2.53
C ALA A 436 2.58 9.90 3.90
N SER A 437 3.10 11.12 3.94
CA SER A 437 3.26 11.89 5.19
C SER A 437 1.96 12.52 5.71
N GLN A 438 0.93 12.66 4.87
CA GLN A 438 -0.25 13.46 5.20
C GLN A 438 -0.99 12.92 6.43
N VAL A 439 -1.15 11.59 6.53
CA VAL A 439 -1.79 10.95 7.70
C VAL A 439 -0.96 11.17 8.97
N ALA A 440 0.36 11.04 8.90
CA ALA A 440 1.24 11.27 10.04
C ALA A 440 1.26 12.75 10.47
N ALA A 441 1.21 13.69 9.52
CA ALA A 441 1.12 15.12 9.78
C ALA A 441 -0.22 15.49 10.45
N LEU A 442 -1.34 14.93 9.97
CA LEU A 442 -2.67 15.10 10.59
C LEU A 442 -2.73 14.50 12.00
N ASP A 443 -2.20 13.29 12.20
CA ASP A 443 -2.09 12.65 13.52
C ASP A 443 -1.20 13.45 14.50
N LEU A 444 -0.21 14.19 13.98
CA LEU A 444 0.62 15.12 14.74
C LEU A 444 0.02 16.53 14.86
N GLY A 445 -1.19 16.77 14.35
CA GLY A 445 -1.88 18.06 14.45
C GLY A 445 -1.24 19.20 13.65
N TYR A 446 -0.65 18.89 12.50
CA TYR A 446 -0.27 19.91 11.51
C TYR A 446 -1.52 20.55 10.90
N LYS A 447 -1.43 21.83 10.54
CA LYS A 447 -2.51 22.55 9.83
C LYS A 447 -2.48 22.11 8.36
N PRO A 448 -3.53 21.47 7.83
CA PRO A 448 -3.47 20.95 6.47
C PRO A 448 -3.55 22.07 5.43
N GLY A 449 -2.63 22.06 4.47
CA GLY A 449 -2.52 23.08 3.42
C GLY A 449 -1.88 24.40 3.85
N VAL A 450 -1.46 25.19 2.86
CA VAL A 450 -0.60 26.38 3.03
C VAL A 450 -1.34 27.70 3.30
N GLU A 451 -2.66 27.67 3.53
CA GLU A 451 -3.48 28.89 3.60
C GLU A 451 -3.15 29.81 4.78
N THR A 452 -2.75 29.25 5.92
CA THR A 452 -2.29 30.03 7.08
C THR A 452 -1.05 30.86 6.73
N ILE A 453 -0.14 30.30 5.93
CA ILE A 453 1.10 30.95 5.49
C ILE A 453 0.80 32.03 4.43
N ARG A 454 -0.12 31.78 3.50
CA ARG A 454 -0.56 32.82 2.53
C ARG A 454 -1.27 34.00 3.20
N LYS A 455 -1.96 33.79 4.33
CA LYS A 455 -2.62 34.85 5.11
C LYS A 455 -1.60 35.67 5.93
N ASN A 456 -0.60 35.02 6.52
CA ASN A 456 0.45 35.65 7.33
C ASN A 456 1.84 35.18 6.86
N PRO A 457 2.44 35.81 5.83
CA PRO A 457 3.63 35.29 5.19
C PRO A 457 4.90 35.57 6.01
N PRO A 458 5.74 34.55 6.29
CA PRO A 458 6.85 34.63 7.24
C PRO A 458 8.12 35.25 6.64
N ASN A 459 9.04 35.65 7.52
CA ASN A 459 10.41 36.01 7.13
C ASN A 459 11.33 34.79 6.99
N VAL A 460 11.01 33.67 7.68
CA VAL A 460 11.76 32.40 7.61
C VAL A 460 10.79 31.27 7.29
N LEU A 461 11.06 30.52 6.21
CA LEU A 461 10.24 29.40 5.75
C LEU A 461 11.09 28.14 5.62
N PHE A 462 10.72 27.08 6.34
CA PHE A 462 11.28 25.73 6.14
C PHE A 462 10.48 24.96 5.10
N LEU A 463 11.17 24.27 4.18
CA LEU A 463 10.56 23.40 3.18
C LEU A 463 11.13 21.98 3.38
N LEU A 464 10.40 21.11 4.08
CA LEU A 464 10.91 19.79 4.48
C LEU A 464 10.72 18.74 3.36
N GLY A 465 11.35 18.97 2.20
CA GLY A 465 11.10 18.22 0.96
C GLY A 465 9.70 18.48 0.39
N ALA A 466 9.23 19.71 0.59
CA ALA A 466 8.03 20.25 -0.03
C ALA A 466 8.42 20.82 -1.41
N ASP A 467 7.98 20.11 -2.44
CA ASP A 467 8.41 20.26 -3.83
C ASP A 467 7.20 20.62 -4.75
N ASP A 468 5.95 20.42 -4.31
CA ASP A 468 4.70 20.53 -5.10
C ASP A 468 4.33 21.97 -5.52
N GLY A 469 5.18 22.96 -5.25
CA GLY A 469 5.02 24.35 -5.71
C GLY A 469 3.90 25.14 -5.01
N CYS A 470 3.33 24.63 -3.91
CA CYS A 470 2.16 25.21 -3.23
C CYS A 470 2.36 26.65 -2.73
N ILE A 471 3.60 27.07 -2.48
CA ILE A 471 3.98 28.46 -2.18
C ILE A 471 4.95 28.93 -3.26
N THR A 472 4.61 30.06 -3.88
CA THR A 472 5.39 30.70 -4.95
C THR A 472 6.08 31.96 -4.43
N ARG A 473 7.04 32.50 -5.18
CA ARG A 473 7.79 33.69 -4.72
C ARG A 473 6.90 34.94 -4.48
N PRO A 474 5.85 35.22 -5.26
CA PRO A 474 4.89 36.29 -4.95
C PRO A 474 4.12 36.15 -3.63
N ASP A 475 4.03 34.94 -3.05
CA ASP A 475 3.34 34.70 -1.77
C ASP A 475 4.20 35.09 -0.53
N LEU A 476 5.41 35.65 -0.72
CA LEU A 476 6.38 35.93 0.33
C LEU A 476 6.88 37.39 0.29
N PRO A 477 7.16 38.02 1.45
CA PRO A 477 7.47 39.44 1.53
C PRO A 477 8.82 39.82 0.89
N ASP A 478 8.92 41.03 0.35
CA ASP A 478 10.17 41.57 -0.22
C ASP A 478 11.31 41.78 0.80
N SER A 479 11.06 41.60 2.10
CA SER A 479 12.14 41.48 3.11
C SER A 479 13.09 40.32 2.76
N LEU A 480 12.54 39.19 2.28
CA LEU A 480 13.28 38.05 1.72
C LEU A 480 13.98 38.35 0.38
N SER A 481 14.03 39.60 -0.09
CA SER A 481 14.77 40.04 -1.30
C SER A 481 16.02 40.87 -1.03
N ARG A 482 16.21 41.38 0.21
CA ARG A 482 17.33 42.25 0.59
C ARG A 482 18.49 41.55 1.30
N SER A 483 18.27 40.34 1.82
CA SER A 483 19.31 39.31 1.86
C SER A 483 19.58 38.82 0.41
N PRO A 484 20.71 38.15 0.08
CA PRO A 484 21.14 37.88 -1.31
C PRO A 484 20.33 36.79 -2.05
N TRP A 485 19.00 36.96 -2.11
CA TRP A 485 18.04 35.97 -2.61
C TRP A 485 17.25 36.49 -3.82
N ARG A 486 17.95 37.10 -4.79
CA ARG A 486 17.37 37.21 -6.15
C ARG A 486 17.21 35.81 -6.75
N CYS A 487 16.03 35.54 -7.30
CA CYS A 487 15.85 34.43 -8.23
C CYS A 487 16.22 34.93 -9.63
N GLY A 488 17.34 34.46 -10.19
CA GLY A 488 17.82 34.88 -11.49
C GLY A 488 16.89 34.44 -12.62
N ARG A 489 16.32 35.39 -13.36
CA ARG A 489 15.43 35.12 -14.49
C ARG A 489 16.25 34.69 -15.71
N ILE A 490 16.51 33.39 -15.87
CA ILE A 490 17.28 32.86 -17.01
C ILE A 490 16.48 33.07 -18.31
N HIS A 491 16.86 34.06 -19.11
CA HIS A 491 16.32 34.28 -20.45
C HIS A 491 17.06 33.42 -21.49
N GLY A 492 16.87 32.11 -21.41
CA GLY A 492 17.30 31.17 -22.43
C GLY A 492 16.30 31.13 -23.59
N ARG A 493 16.63 31.72 -24.74
CA ARG A 493 15.90 31.48 -25.99
C ARG A 493 16.26 30.08 -26.52
N HIS A 494 15.48 29.04 -26.21
CA HIS A 494 15.30 27.87 -27.09
C HIS A 494 14.00 27.13 -26.71
N ASN A 495 13.34 26.53 -27.70
CA ASN A 495 11.96 26.05 -27.59
C ASN A 495 11.89 24.52 -27.52
N THR A 496 12.09 23.94 -26.33
CA THR A 496 11.87 22.52 -26.05
C THR A 496 11.34 22.32 -24.62
N PRO A 497 10.30 21.49 -24.41
CA PRO A 497 9.80 21.20 -23.06
C PRO A 497 10.67 20.13 -22.38
N TRP A 498 11.24 20.44 -21.22
CA TRP A 498 11.99 19.50 -20.38
C TRP A 498 11.51 19.52 -18.94
N SER A 499 11.42 18.33 -18.34
CA SER A 499 10.90 18.09 -17.00
C SER A 499 12.01 18.03 -15.94
N CYS A 500 11.74 18.63 -14.77
CA CYS A 500 12.50 18.48 -13.53
C CYS A 500 11.47 18.19 -12.41
N ILE A 501 11.35 16.97 -11.85
CA ILE A 501 12.29 16.15 -11.04
C ILE A 501 12.29 16.57 -9.55
N TYR A 502 12.01 15.60 -8.66
CA TYR A 502 11.53 15.76 -7.27
C TYR A 502 12.24 14.77 -6.29
N ARG A 503 12.20 15.09 -4.97
CA ARG A 503 12.20 14.23 -3.76
C ARG A 503 13.28 13.18 -3.42
N LYS A 504 14.09 13.55 -2.42
CA LYS A 504 14.22 13.01 -1.03
C LYS A 504 14.83 11.63 -0.65
N MET A 505 15.09 11.54 0.68
CA MET A 505 15.61 10.44 1.52
C MET A 505 14.50 9.39 1.84
N CYS A 506 14.72 8.24 2.51
CA CYS A 506 15.78 7.85 3.45
C CYS A 506 16.01 6.33 3.51
N CYS A 507 17.26 5.87 3.72
CA CYS A 507 17.56 4.52 4.21
C CYS A 507 19.02 4.41 4.71
N TRP A 508 19.26 3.60 5.75
CA TRP A 508 20.56 3.47 6.45
C TRP A 508 21.25 2.15 6.04
N PRO A 509 22.47 2.16 5.47
CA PRO A 509 23.08 0.95 4.93
C PRO A 509 23.69 0.05 6.03
N GLY A 510 23.31 -1.23 6.04
CA GLY A 510 23.93 -2.25 6.87
C GLY A 510 25.38 -2.53 6.46
N ARG A 511 26.23 -2.91 7.44
CA ARG A 511 27.67 -3.11 7.25
C ARG A 511 27.98 -4.34 6.39
N THR A 512 28.83 -4.17 5.38
CA THR A 512 29.65 -5.27 4.85
C THR A 512 30.86 -5.50 5.76
N GLY A 513 31.35 -6.75 5.82
CA GLY A 513 32.42 -7.14 6.73
C GLY A 513 33.83 -6.76 6.25
N GLY A 514 34.66 -6.29 7.17
CA GLY A 514 36.10 -6.11 7.01
C GLY A 514 36.74 -6.12 8.40
N SER A 515 37.70 -7.02 8.63
CA SER A 515 38.24 -7.31 9.97
C SER A 515 39.41 -6.41 10.37
N LEU A 516 39.37 -5.88 11.60
CA LEU A 516 40.56 -5.63 12.43
C LEU A 516 40.13 -5.49 13.91
N GLU A 517 41.07 -5.69 14.82
CA GLU A 517 40.85 -5.96 16.25
C GLU A 517 40.69 -4.71 17.15
N PRO A 518 40.15 -4.86 18.37
CA PRO A 518 39.79 -3.72 19.22
C PRO A 518 40.98 -3.13 19.99
N TYR A 519 41.05 -1.80 20.05
CA TYR A 519 41.79 -1.08 21.09
C TYR A 519 40.80 -0.36 22.02
N LEU A 520 40.75 -0.83 23.27
CA LEU A 520 39.93 -0.29 24.36
C LEU A 520 40.89 0.16 25.48
N SER A 521 41.41 1.39 25.40
CA SER A 521 42.23 2.00 26.45
C SER A 521 42.45 3.50 26.23
N LEU A 522 42.62 4.24 27.33
CA LEU A 522 42.81 5.70 27.42
C LEU A 522 41.51 6.48 27.11
N LEU A 523 40.91 7.24 28.05
CA LEU A 523 41.44 8.35 28.87
C LEU A 523 41.91 9.52 27.98
N GLU A 524 41.43 10.76 28.15
CA GLU A 524 40.72 11.40 29.29
C GLU A 524 39.37 12.05 28.90
#